data_AF-B6D8R6-F1
#
_entry.id   AF-B6D8R6-F1
#
_cell.length_a   1.000
_cell.length_b   1.000
_cell.length_c   1.000
_cell.angle_alpha   90.00
_cell.angle_beta   90.00
_cell.angle_gamma   90.00
#
_symmetry.space_group_name_H-M   'P 1'
#
loop_
_entity.id
_entity.type
_entity.pdbx_description
1 polymer ?
#
loop_
_entity_poly.entity_id
_entity_poly.type
_entity_poly.pdbx_seq_one_letter_code
_entity_poly.pdbx_strand_id
1 'polypeptide(L)'
;QFIGLKLVESLSIRGHCDGIVCLCDCGGNIILCNPAIKELKLLPKSCLPNWGYSDVGIGYDPKSKDYKVQRISCDGEEIYGDRLVFFRPRVEIYNLSTDTWREIKSNCLETEATFLWPEDFEMYWKGICYWLGYEQPKEFESYFDRLEDEKKKTVVFFFDTGDEVFHSILLPDCVYEPPEEYRYDMSIVLWNESVALFGLESPDAYAESYGIWVMDDFDGGKGSWTRHLTFKLLVDVKRVLRL
;
A
#
# COMPACT_ATOMS: atom_id res chain seq x y z
N GLN A 1 -25.17 18.70 -8.47
CA GLN A 1 -25.94 17.84 -9.39
C GLN A 1 -25.61 16.40 -8.98
N PHE A 2 -26.57 15.66 -8.43
CA PHE A 2 -26.32 14.30 -7.93
C PHE A 2 -26.08 13.37 -9.13
N ILE A 3 -24.83 12.91 -9.30
CA ILE A 3 -24.51 11.86 -10.26
C ILE A 3 -25.07 10.57 -9.65
N GLY A 4 -25.92 9.86 -10.41
CA GLY A 4 -26.65 8.68 -9.98
C GLY A 4 -25.74 7.52 -9.59
N LEU A 5 -25.19 7.58 -8.38
CA LEU A 5 -24.63 6.42 -7.72
C LEU A 5 -25.81 5.52 -7.35
N LYS A 6 -25.84 4.31 -7.92
CA LYS A 6 -26.59 3.20 -7.31
C LYS A 6 -26.24 3.17 -5.82
N LEU A 7 -27.20 2.83 -4.97
CA LEU A 7 -27.02 2.78 -3.51
C LEU A 7 -25.69 2.08 -3.19
N VAL A 8 -24.68 2.86 -2.80
CA VAL A 8 -23.38 2.30 -2.43
C VAL A 8 -23.51 1.87 -0.98
N GLU A 9 -23.61 0.58 -0.74
CA GLU A 9 -23.89 0.02 0.59
C GLU A 9 -22.72 0.21 1.57
N SER A 10 -21.50 0.42 1.06
CA SER A 10 -20.32 0.74 1.87
C SER A 10 -19.23 1.42 1.02
N LEU A 11 -18.66 2.51 1.52
CA LEU A 11 -17.50 3.21 0.95
C LEU A 11 -16.34 3.17 1.95
N SER A 12 -15.16 2.83 1.45
CA SER A 12 -13.90 2.90 2.18
C SER A 12 -13.04 4.03 1.64
N ILE A 13 -12.39 4.79 2.53
CA ILE A 13 -11.34 5.73 2.14
C ILE A 13 -10.07 4.92 1.90
N ARG A 14 -9.46 5.09 0.72
CA ARG A 14 -8.18 4.46 0.39
C ARG A 14 -6.99 5.38 0.61
N GLY A 15 -7.18 6.68 0.45
CA GLY A 15 -6.14 7.67 0.68
C GLY A 15 -6.51 9.01 0.11
N HIS A 16 -5.55 9.94 0.09
CA HIS A 16 -5.73 11.24 -0.52
C HIS A 16 -4.44 11.77 -1.15
N CYS A 17 -4.60 12.69 -2.10
CA CYS A 17 -3.52 13.48 -2.68
C CYS A 17 -4.02 14.92 -2.83
N ASP A 18 -3.32 15.90 -2.26
CA ASP A 18 -3.69 17.33 -2.32
C ASP A 18 -5.16 17.65 -1.93
N GLY A 19 -5.70 16.89 -0.97
CA GLY A 19 -7.10 17.03 -0.53
C GLY A 19 -8.13 16.35 -1.45
N ILE A 20 -7.72 15.75 -2.56
CA ILE A 20 -8.56 14.83 -3.35
C ILE A 20 -8.54 13.47 -2.67
N VAL A 21 -9.69 13.03 -2.17
CA VAL A 21 -9.86 11.77 -1.47
C VAL A 21 -10.23 10.68 -2.46
N CYS A 22 -9.52 9.56 -2.42
CA CYS A 22 -9.83 8.35 -3.18
C CYS A 22 -10.70 7.42 -2.33
N LEU A 23 -11.88 7.09 -2.85
CA LEU A 23 -12.87 6.22 -2.22
C LEU A 23 -13.08 4.97 -3.07
N CYS A 24 -13.26 3.83 -2.42
CA CYS A 24 -13.59 2.57 -3.09
C CYS A 24 -14.83 1.92 -2.47
N ASP A 25 -15.72 1.41 -3.32
CA ASP A 25 -16.85 0.59 -2.89
C ASP A 25 -16.52 -0.91 -2.90
N CYS A 26 -17.46 -1.73 -2.40
CA CYS A 26 -17.34 -3.19 -2.39
C CYS A 26 -17.34 -3.84 -3.79
N GLY A 27 -17.79 -3.11 -4.81
CA GLY A 27 -17.80 -3.56 -6.21
C GLY A 27 -16.50 -3.27 -6.96
N GLY A 28 -15.53 -2.62 -6.32
CA GLY A 28 -14.28 -2.19 -6.93
C GLY A 28 -14.40 -0.91 -7.75
N ASN A 29 -15.51 -0.17 -7.63
CA ASN A 29 -15.62 1.15 -8.24
C ASN A 29 -14.80 2.16 -7.44
N ILE A 30 -14.03 2.97 -8.16
CA ILE A 30 -13.20 4.02 -7.58
C ILE A 30 -13.88 5.37 -7.80
N ILE A 31 -13.98 6.17 -6.75
CA ILE A 31 -14.57 7.50 -6.76
C ILE A 31 -13.53 8.48 -6.22
N LEU A 32 -13.26 9.52 -6.99
CA LEU A 32 -12.50 10.67 -6.53
C LEU A 32 -13.45 11.72 -5.95
N CYS A 33 -13.16 12.16 -4.74
CA CYS A 33 -13.94 13.17 -4.03
C CYS A 33 -13.06 14.37 -3.74
N ASN A 34 -13.44 15.54 -4.24
CA ASN A 34 -12.88 16.81 -3.79
C ASN A 34 -13.91 17.47 -2.84
N PRO A 35 -13.77 17.30 -1.52
CA PRO A 35 -14.73 17.82 -0.56
C PRO A 35 -14.74 19.35 -0.52
N ALA A 36 -13.63 20.03 -0.87
CA ALA A 36 -13.52 21.48 -0.83
C ALA A 36 -14.42 22.16 -1.86
N ILE A 37 -14.57 21.55 -3.04
CA ILE A 37 -15.44 22.05 -4.12
C ILE A 37 -16.72 21.23 -4.28
N LYS A 38 -16.93 20.21 -3.44
CA LYS A 38 -18.10 19.32 -3.42
C LYS A 38 -18.30 18.59 -4.75
N GLU A 39 -17.21 18.16 -5.37
CA GLU A 39 -17.23 17.40 -6.61
C GLU A 39 -16.89 15.93 -6.36
N LEU A 40 -17.61 15.07 -7.06
CA LEU A 40 -17.41 13.62 -7.07
C LEU A 40 -17.21 13.20 -8.53
N LYS A 41 -16.21 12.35 -8.77
CA LYS A 41 -15.97 11.73 -10.05
C LYS A 41 -15.87 10.22 -9.87
N LEU A 42 -16.85 9.51 -10.41
CA LEU A 42 -16.76 8.07 -10.59
C LEU A 42 -15.79 7.79 -11.73
N LEU A 43 -14.78 6.97 -11.49
CA LEU A 43 -13.82 6.59 -12.52
C LEU A 43 -14.43 5.58 -13.50
N PRO A 44 -13.99 5.56 -14.77
CA PRO A 44 -14.40 4.52 -15.71
C PRO A 44 -13.99 3.14 -15.20
N LYS A 45 -14.62 2.10 -15.75
CA LYS A 45 -14.27 0.72 -15.41
C LYS A 45 -12.81 0.45 -15.75
N SER A 46 -12.17 -0.29 -14.84
CA SER A 46 -10.85 -0.88 -15.01
C SER A 46 -10.71 -1.61 -16.36
N CYS A 47 -9.50 -1.59 -16.91
CA CYS A 47 -9.14 -2.41 -18.07
C CYS A 47 -8.77 -3.86 -17.68
N LEU A 48 -8.55 -4.09 -16.38
CA LEU A 48 -8.26 -5.39 -15.79
C LEU A 48 -9.54 -6.05 -15.26
N PRO A 49 -9.63 -7.38 -15.35
CA PRO A 49 -10.74 -8.09 -14.71
C PRO A 49 -10.74 -7.86 -13.19
N ASN A 50 -11.93 -7.82 -12.58
CA ASN A 50 -12.07 -7.71 -11.12
C ASN A 50 -12.27 -9.11 -10.54
N TRP A 51 -11.18 -9.85 -10.30
CA TRP A 51 -11.22 -11.25 -9.85
C TRP A 51 -11.01 -11.43 -8.34
N GLY A 52 -10.82 -10.36 -7.57
CA GLY A 52 -10.64 -10.47 -6.13
C GLY A 52 -10.20 -9.17 -5.47
N TYR A 53 -9.14 -9.27 -4.67
CA TYR A 53 -8.55 -8.16 -3.93
C TYR A 53 -7.80 -7.20 -4.87
N SER A 54 -8.05 -5.91 -4.72
CA SER A 54 -7.25 -4.86 -5.33
C SER A 54 -7.05 -3.72 -4.36
N ASP A 55 -5.82 -3.24 -4.25
CA ASP A 55 -5.55 -1.98 -3.55
C ASP A 55 -5.39 -0.82 -4.53
N VAL A 56 -5.61 0.40 -4.03
CA VAL A 56 -5.69 1.61 -4.82
C VAL A 56 -4.92 2.73 -4.13
N GLY A 57 -4.04 3.39 -4.87
CA GLY A 57 -3.38 4.62 -4.44
C GLY A 57 -3.71 5.79 -5.36
N ILE A 58 -3.50 7.00 -4.85
CA ILE A 58 -3.65 8.25 -5.61
C ILE A 58 -2.41 9.11 -5.42
N GLY A 59 -1.93 9.70 -6.51
CA GLY A 59 -0.79 10.63 -6.47
C GLY A 59 -0.82 11.63 -7.61
N TYR A 60 -0.14 12.74 -7.41
CA TYR A 60 0.08 13.76 -8.43
C TYR A 60 1.45 13.59 -9.06
N ASP A 61 1.51 13.50 -10.39
CA ASP A 61 2.74 13.48 -11.16
C ASP A 61 3.16 14.91 -11.53
N PRO A 62 4.24 15.46 -10.94
CA PRO A 62 4.70 16.80 -11.24
C PRO A 62 5.25 16.96 -12.67
N LYS A 63 5.72 15.87 -13.31
CA LYS A 63 6.28 15.89 -14.67
C LYS A 63 5.17 16.08 -15.71
N SER A 64 4.12 15.26 -15.65
CA SER A 64 2.96 15.38 -16.56
C SER A 64 1.90 16.38 -16.08
N LYS A 65 1.98 16.83 -14.83
CA LYS A 65 1.01 17.71 -14.16
C LYS A 65 -0.39 17.10 -14.11
N ASP A 66 -0.45 15.80 -13.87
CA ASP A 66 -1.69 15.03 -13.87
C ASP A 66 -1.87 14.24 -12.57
N TYR A 67 -3.11 14.05 -12.17
CA TYR A 67 -3.42 13.11 -11.10
C TYR A 67 -3.49 11.70 -11.68
N LYS A 68 -2.82 10.78 -10.99
CA LYS A 68 -2.77 9.37 -11.34
C LYS A 68 -3.38 8.55 -10.20
N VAL A 69 -4.20 7.58 -10.57
CA VAL A 69 -4.70 6.56 -9.64
C VAL A 69 -4.08 5.23 -10.04
N GLN A 70 -3.40 4.59 -9.10
CA GLN A 70 -2.83 3.26 -9.30
C GLN A 70 -3.82 2.25 -8.76
N ARG A 71 -4.13 1.22 -9.53
CA ARG A 71 -4.87 0.05 -9.04
C ARG A 71 -4.01 -1.19 -9.23
N ILE A 72 -3.78 -1.90 -8.14
CA ILE A 72 -3.00 -3.13 -8.10
C ILE A 72 -3.99 -4.28 -7.94
N SER A 73 -4.06 -5.17 -8.92
CA SER A 73 -4.99 -6.31 -8.92
C SER A 73 -4.25 -7.64 -8.91
N CYS A 74 -4.85 -8.61 -8.22
CA CYS A 74 -4.45 -10.01 -8.32
C CYS A 74 -5.41 -10.76 -9.25
N ASP A 75 -4.85 -11.47 -10.23
CA ASP A 75 -5.62 -12.37 -11.10
C ASP A 75 -5.91 -13.73 -10.40
N GLY A 76 -5.61 -13.86 -9.10
CA GLY A 76 -5.90 -15.04 -8.28
C GLY A 76 -4.77 -16.05 -8.22
N GLU A 77 -5.14 -17.31 -8.06
CA GLU A 77 -4.25 -18.47 -7.90
C GLU A 77 -4.83 -19.68 -8.64
N GLU A 78 -3.96 -20.62 -8.99
CA GLU A 78 -4.34 -21.87 -9.65
C GLU A 78 -3.76 -23.08 -8.91
N ILE A 79 -4.55 -24.14 -8.82
CA ILE A 79 -4.19 -25.37 -8.11
C ILE A 79 -3.85 -26.45 -9.12
N TYR A 80 -2.61 -26.96 -9.05
CA TYR A 80 -2.07 -28.02 -9.90
C TYR A 80 -1.76 -29.26 -9.06
N GLY A 81 -2.77 -30.12 -8.89
CA GLY A 81 -2.69 -31.22 -7.93
C GLY A 81 -2.73 -30.67 -6.51
N ASP A 82 -1.68 -30.90 -5.73
CA ASP A 82 -1.55 -30.30 -4.39
C ASP A 82 -0.90 -28.90 -4.45
N ARG A 83 -0.11 -28.62 -5.50
CA ARG A 83 0.65 -27.37 -5.66
C ARG A 83 -0.26 -26.19 -5.92
N LEU A 84 0.01 -25.08 -5.23
CA LEU A 84 -0.65 -23.79 -5.43
C LEU A 84 0.28 -22.82 -6.14
N VAL A 85 -0.17 -22.18 -7.21
CA VAL A 85 0.62 -21.21 -7.98
C VAL A 85 -0.13 -19.88 -8.04
N PHE A 86 0.54 -18.79 -7.65
CA PHE A 86 -0.02 -17.45 -7.70
C PHE A 86 0.18 -16.81 -9.07
N PHE A 87 -0.80 -16.01 -9.49
CA PHE A 87 -0.60 -15.13 -10.64
C PHE A 87 0.09 -13.84 -10.21
N ARG A 88 0.91 -13.30 -11.12
CA ARG A 88 1.66 -12.05 -10.87
C ARG A 88 0.72 -10.88 -10.56
N PRO A 89 1.12 -9.94 -9.68
CA PRO A 89 0.41 -8.68 -9.51
C PRO A 89 0.39 -7.90 -10.83
N ARG A 90 -0.77 -7.32 -11.15
CA ARG A 90 -0.94 -6.45 -12.31
C ARG A 90 -1.29 -5.06 -11.83
N VAL A 91 -0.74 -4.06 -12.52
CA VAL A 91 -0.96 -2.66 -12.17
C VAL A 91 -1.51 -1.93 -13.36
N GLU A 92 -2.59 -1.20 -13.13
CA GLU A 92 -3.10 -0.22 -14.08
C GLU A 92 -3.04 1.18 -13.47
N ILE A 93 -2.82 2.15 -14.35
CA ILE A 93 -2.78 3.56 -14.02
C ILE A 93 -3.92 4.24 -14.74
N TYR A 94 -4.72 4.97 -13.97
CA TYR A 94 -5.68 5.92 -14.49
C TYR A 94 -5.06 7.30 -14.52
N ASN A 95 -5.19 7.97 -15.67
CA ASN A 95 -4.81 9.36 -15.85
C ASN A 95 -6.06 10.24 -15.81
N LEU A 96 -6.10 11.23 -14.91
CA LEU A 96 -7.26 12.11 -14.76
C LEU A 96 -7.47 12.98 -16.01
N SER A 97 -6.40 13.46 -16.63
CA SER A 97 -6.44 14.31 -17.82
C SER A 97 -7.04 13.63 -19.05
N THR A 98 -6.81 12.32 -19.23
CA THR A 98 -7.29 11.55 -20.39
C THR A 98 -8.55 10.74 -20.09
N ASP A 99 -8.92 10.60 -18.82
CA ASP A 99 -10.05 9.77 -18.36
C ASP A 99 -9.93 8.30 -18.80
N THR A 100 -8.71 7.75 -18.79
CA THR A 100 -8.44 6.39 -19.27
C THR A 100 -7.55 5.60 -18.33
N TRP A 101 -7.81 4.30 -18.24
CA TRP A 101 -6.92 3.29 -17.66
C TRP A 101 -5.93 2.76 -18.68
N ARG A 102 -4.74 2.38 -18.23
CA ARG A 102 -3.80 1.54 -18.96
C ARG A 102 -3.03 0.62 -18.02
N GLU A 103 -2.81 -0.60 -18.43
CA GLU A 103 -1.90 -1.52 -17.73
C GLU A 103 -0.45 -1.09 -17.96
N ILE A 104 0.36 -1.13 -16.89
CA ILE A 104 1.82 -1.02 -16.97
C ILE A 104 2.46 -2.37 -16.69
N LYS A 105 3.67 -2.56 -17.19
CA LYS A 105 4.45 -3.76 -16.85
C LYS A 105 4.89 -3.64 -15.39
N SER A 106 4.42 -4.56 -14.56
CA SER A 106 4.72 -4.65 -13.13
C SER A 106 6.02 -5.41 -12.84
N ASN A 107 7.01 -5.36 -13.73
CA ASN A 107 8.27 -6.10 -13.59
C ASN A 107 9.09 -5.74 -12.33
N CYS A 108 8.65 -4.73 -11.58
CA CYS A 108 9.26 -4.30 -10.32
C CYS A 108 8.52 -4.85 -9.08
N LEU A 109 7.43 -5.61 -9.25
CA LEU A 109 6.67 -6.24 -8.17
C LEU A 109 6.91 -7.76 -8.08
N GLU A 110 8.08 -8.23 -8.52
CA GLU A 110 8.49 -9.62 -8.38
C GLU A 110 10.00 -9.76 -8.24
N THR A 111 10.43 -10.80 -7.54
CA THR A 111 11.81 -11.30 -7.54
C THR A 111 11.87 -12.62 -8.32
N GLU A 112 13.01 -13.31 -8.31
CA GLU A 112 13.08 -14.66 -8.87
C GLU A 112 12.14 -15.64 -8.15
N ALA A 113 11.98 -15.53 -6.83
CA ALA A 113 11.27 -16.50 -6.01
C ALA A 113 9.89 -16.02 -5.51
N THR A 114 9.64 -14.71 -5.51
CA THR A 114 8.49 -14.11 -4.80
C THR A 114 7.78 -13.06 -5.63
N PHE A 115 6.51 -12.83 -5.30
CA PHE A 115 5.76 -11.64 -5.68
C PHE A 115 5.77 -10.63 -4.54
N LEU A 116 5.73 -9.36 -4.92
CA LEU A 116 5.67 -8.22 -4.03
C LEU A 116 4.26 -7.63 -4.09
N TRP A 117 3.58 -7.59 -2.95
CA TRP A 117 2.17 -7.22 -2.84
C TRP A 117 1.99 -5.97 -1.98
N PRO A 118 1.89 -4.79 -2.60
CA PRO A 118 1.37 -3.61 -1.92
C PRO A 118 -0.12 -3.81 -1.60
N GLU A 119 -0.53 -3.55 -0.36
CA GLU A 119 -1.90 -3.80 0.12
C GLU A 119 -2.54 -2.61 0.81
N ASP A 120 -1.76 -1.83 1.55
CA ASP A 120 -2.28 -0.72 2.35
C ASP A 120 -1.65 0.58 1.86
N PHE A 121 -2.36 1.34 1.02
CA PHE A 121 -1.93 2.68 0.65
C PHE A 121 -1.88 3.57 1.89
N GLU A 122 -0.71 4.15 2.15
CA GLU A 122 -0.46 4.95 3.33
C GLU A 122 -0.55 6.43 3.00
N MET A 123 0.22 6.90 2.02
CA MET A 123 0.26 8.32 1.68
C MET A 123 0.87 8.64 0.32
N TYR A 124 0.68 9.89 -0.09
CA TYR A 124 1.43 10.54 -1.18
C TYR A 124 2.34 11.64 -0.63
N TRP A 125 3.57 11.71 -1.11
CA TRP A 125 4.51 12.79 -0.81
C TRP A 125 5.44 13.08 -1.99
N LYS A 126 5.50 14.35 -2.42
CA LYS A 126 6.45 14.88 -3.42
C LYS A 126 6.63 14.00 -4.68
N GLY A 127 5.53 13.53 -5.25
CA GLY A 127 5.55 12.70 -6.48
C GLY A 127 5.66 11.21 -6.23
N ILE A 128 5.72 10.76 -4.98
CA ILE A 128 5.83 9.36 -4.61
C ILE A 128 4.60 8.92 -3.82
N CYS A 129 4.02 7.79 -4.21
CA CYS A 129 2.95 7.11 -3.49
C CYS A 129 3.55 5.98 -2.64
N TYR A 130 3.10 5.79 -1.40
CA TYR A 130 3.65 4.82 -0.45
C TYR A 130 2.59 3.81 -0.01
N TRP A 131 3.00 2.55 0.12
CA TRP A 131 2.20 1.46 0.64
C TRP A 131 2.98 0.65 1.66
N LEU A 132 2.24 0.04 2.58
CA LEU A 132 2.66 -1.19 3.24
C LEU A 132 2.12 -2.40 2.47
N GLY A 133 2.86 -3.49 2.57
CA GLY A 133 2.50 -4.74 1.93
C GLY A 133 3.45 -5.84 2.34
N TYR A 134 3.56 -6.90 1.53
CA TYR A 134 4.44 -8.01 1.84
C TYR A 134 5.04 -8.70 0.63
N GLU A 135 6.04 -9.52 0.91
CA GLU A 135 6.62 -10.49 -0.01
C GLU A 135 5.93 -11.86 0.15
N GLN A 136 5.62 -12.52 -0.96
CA GLN A 136 4.94 -13.82 -1.00
C GLN A 136 5.63 -14.78 -1.98
N PRO A 137 5.87 -16.06 -1.62
CA PRO A 137 6.27 -17.09 -2.57
C PRO A 137 5.35 -17.19 -3.79
N LYS A 138 5.93 -17.39 -4.98
CA LYS A 138 5.15 -17.56 -6.23
C LYS A 138 4.33 -18.85 -6.24
N GLU A 139 4.75 -19.84 -5.47
CA GLU A 139 4.08 -21.13 -5.36
C GLU A 139 4.33 -21.79 -4.00
N PHE A 140 3.44 -22.72 -3.66
CA PHE A 140 3.52 -23.57 -2.47
C PHE A 140 3.31 -25.03 -2.90
N GLU A 141 3.97 -25.99 -2.24
CA GLU A 141 3.81 -27.41 -2.57
C GLU A 141 2.40 -27.91 -2.24
N SER A 142 1.77 -27.33 -1.20
CA SER A 142 0.39 -27.57 -0.82
C SER A 142 -0.37 -26.30 -0.42
N TYR A 143 -1.70 -26.33 -0.51
CA TYR A 143 -2.56 -25.28 0.07
C TYR A 143 -2.35 -25.12 1.59
N PHE A 144 -2.02 -26.20 2.30
CA PHE A 144 -1.75 -26.14 3.73
C PHE A 144 -0.43 -25.45 4.04
N ASP A 145 0.59 -25.60 3.18
CA ASP A 145 1.88 -24.93 3.35
C ASP A 145 1.73 -23.41 3.31
N ARG A 146 0.78 -22.89 2.50
CA ARG A 146 0.44 -21.46 2.50
C ARG A 146 -0.16 -21.02 3.84
N LEU A 147 -0.98 -21.86 4.48
CA LEU A 147 -1.56 -21.53 5.77
C LEU A 147 -0.51 -21.58 6.88
N GLU A 148 0.48 -22.47 6.76
CA GLU A 148 1.64 -22.56 7.63
C GLU A 148 2.68 -21.46 7.34
N ASP A 149 2.65 -20.86 6.15
CA ASP A 149 3.40 -19.64 5.82
C ASP A 149 2.77 -18.41 6.48
N GLU A 150 2.80 -18.40 7.81
CA GLU A 150 2.34 -17.29 8.64
C GLU A 150 3.22 -16.03 8.45
N LYS A 151 4.33 -16.13 7.70
CA LYS A 151 5.47 -15.19 7.69
C LYS A 151 5.58 -14.38 6.41
N LYS A 152 4.50 -13.64 6.10
CA LYS A 152 4.57 -12.57 5.10
C LYS A 152 5.50 -11.47 5.60
N LYS A 153 6.70 -11.39 5.02
CA LYS A 153 7.65 -10.33 5.34
C LYS A 153 7.06 -9.00 4.91
N THR A 154 6.73 -8.12 5.86
CA THR A 154 6.23 -6.77 5.55
C THR A 154 7.30 -5.97 4.81
N VAL A 155 6.88 -5.17 3.84
CA VAL A 155 7.75 -4.35 2.99
C VAL A 155 7.08 -3.00 2.77
N VAL A 156 7.87 -1.93 2.70
CA VAL A 156 7.40 -0.62 2.22
C VAL A 156 7.57 -0.59 0.72
N PHE A 157 6.48 -0.32 0.01
CA PHE A 157 6.49 -0.08 -1.42
C PHE A 157 6.31 1.39 -1.69
N PHE A 158 6.96 1.87 -2.74
CA PHE A 158 6.71 3.22 -3.20
C PHE A 158 6.77 3.33 -4.71
N PHE A 159 5.87 4.13 -5.25
CA PHE A 159 5.68 4.30 -6.68
C PHE A 159 6.04 5.72 -7.07
N ASP A 160 7.04 5.86 -7.95
CA ASP A 160 7.35 7.13 -8.57
C ASP A 160 6.28 7.47 -9.60
N THR A 161 5.49 8.51 -9.35
CA THR A 161 4.41 8.89 -10.25
C THR A 161 4.90 9.45 -11.58
N GLY A 162 6.12 9.96 -11.66
CA GLY A 162 6.71 10.53 -12.87
C GLY A 162 7.33 9.48 -13.79
N ASP A 163 8.13 8.57 -13.22
CA ASP A 163 8.77 7.48 -13.98
C ASP A 163 7.90 6.22 -14.07
N GLU A 164 6.85 6.14 -13.26
CA GLU A 164 5.89 5.05 -13.20
C GLU A 164 6.51 3.70 -12.84
N VAL A 165 7.42 3.74 -11.88
CA VAL A 165 8.18 2.59 -11.40
C VAL A 165 7.90 2.35 -9.93
N PHE A 166 7.74 1.07 -9.56
CA PHE A 166 7.68 0.65 -8.17
C PHE A 166 9.08 0.35 -7.66
N HIS A 167 9.31 0.72 -6.41
CA HIS A 167 10.46 0.33 -5.62
C HIS A 167 9.98 -0.26 -4.30
N SER A 168 10.87 -0.96 -3.63
CA SER A 168 10.59 -1.55 -2.34
C SER A 168 11.81 -1.43 -1.42
N ILE A 169 11.52 -1.35 -0.13
CA ILE A 169 12.52 -1.33 0.93
C ILE A 169 11.99 -2.15 2.10
N LEU A 170 12.85 -3.02 2.63
CA LEU A 170 12.56 -3.80 3.83
C LEU A 170 12.44 -2.85 5.03
N LEU A 171 11.65 -3.23 6.03
CA LEU A 171 11.58 -2.51 7.30
C LEU A 171 12.91 -2.68 8.08
N PRO A 172 13.14 -1.87 9.14
CA PRO A 172 14.29 -2.08 10.02
C PRO A 172 14.32 -3.51 10.59
N ASP A 173 15.51 -4.11 10.70
CA ASP A 173 15.67 -5.50 11.15
C ASP A 173 15.03 -5.77 12.52
N CYS A 174 15.08 -4.79 13.43
CA CYS A 174 14.47 -4.89 14.75
C CYS A 174 12.94 -5.10 14.74
N VAL A 175 12.26 -4.79 13.63
CA VAL A 175 10.83 -5.05 13.45
C VAL A 175 10.56 -6.55 13.20
N TYR A 176 11.53 -7.28 12.68
CA TYR A 176 11.42 -8.72 12.38
C TYR A 176 11.96 -9.63 13.49
N GLU A 177 12.63 -9.07 14.50
CA GLU A 177 13.21 -9.80 15.64
C GLU A 177 12.21 -10.38 16.67
N PRO A 178 11.05 -9.74 16.97
CA PRO A 178 10.17 -10.20 18.04
C PRO A 178 9.39 -11.49 17.73
N PRO A 179 8.82 -12.17 18.76
CA PRO A 179 8.05 -13.39 18.58
C PRO A 179 6.85 -13.19 17.63
N GLU A 180 6.57 -14.25 16.86
CA GLU A 180 5.72 -14.27 15.66
C GLU A 180 4.25 -13.87 15.90
N GLU A 181 3.80 -13.87 17.16
CA GLU A 181 2.42 -13.55 17.55
C GLU A 181 2.10 -12.04 17.53
N TYR A 182 3.11 -11.17 17.38
CA TYR A 182 2.93 -9.71 17.38
C TYR A 182 3.12 -9.13 15.99
N ARG A 183 2.07 -9.15 15.15
CA ARG A 183 2.04 -8.30 13.95
C ARG A 183 1.89 -6.84 14.37
N TYR A 184 2.92 -6.04 14.08
CA TYR A 184 2.93 -4.63 14.43
C TYR A 184 2.04 -3.82 13.50
N ASP A 185 1.19 -2.98 14.08
CA ASP A 185 0.50 -1.93 13.35
C ASP A 185 1.54 -0.85 13.03
N MET A 186 2.16 -1.00 11.85
CA MET A 186 3.09 -0.03 11.31
C MET A 186 2.33 0.94 10.41
N SER A 187 2.86 2.15 10.29
CA SER A 187 2.33 3.19 9.42
C SER A 187 3.46 3.99 8.81
N ILE A 188 3.23 4.52 7.62
CA ILE A 188 4.18 5.41 6.97
C ILE A 188 3.69 6.85 7.20
N VAL A 189 4.53 7.67 7.80
CA VAL A 189 4.21 9.03 8.22
C VAL A 189 5.23 10.03 7.67
N LEU A 190 4.85 11.30 7.67
CA LEU A 190 5.80 12.40 7.45
C LEU A 190 6.36 12.89 8.78
N TRP A 191 7.68 12.86 8.90
CA TRP A 191 8.41 13.33 10.05
C TRP A 191 9.48 14.35 9.61
N ASN A 192 9.29 15.62 9.99
CA ASN A 192 10.22 16.71 9.67
C ASN A 192 10.57 16.79 8.16
N GLU A 193 9.54 16.73 7.31
CA GLU A 193 9.64 16.70 5.83
C GLU A 193 10.30 15.46 5.21
N SER A 194 10.67 14.48 6.04
CA SER A 194 11.17 13.17 5.61
C SER A 194 10.09 12.09 5.78
N VAL A 195 10.18 11.05 4.96
CA VAL A 195 9.33 9.86 5.12
C VAL A 195 9.86 9.04 6.28
N ALA A 196 8.97 8.58 7.14
CA ALA A 196 9.31 7.78 8.30
C ALA A 196 8.33 6.63 8.50
N LEU A 197 8.84 5.57 9.10
CA LEU A 197 8.07 4.46 9.61
C LEU A 197 7.76 4.71 11.08
N PHE A 198 6.50 4.53 11.46
CA PHE A 198 6.02 4.68 12.82
C PHE A 198 5.29 3.41 13.23
N GLY A 199 5.61 2.87 14.39
CA GLY A 199 4.87 1.74 14.95
C GLY A 199 5.51 1.17 16.21
N LEU A 200 4.96 0.07 16.70
CA LEU A 200 5.35 -0.57 17.94
C LEU A 200 6.74 -1.24 17.77
N GLU A 201 7.70 -0.90 18.63
CA GLU A 201 9.09 -1.37 18.63
C GLU A 201 9.27 -2.61 19.52
N SER A 202 8.57 -2.69 20.66
CA SER A 202 8.61 -3.88 21.52
C SER A 202 7.30 -4.09 22.29
N PRO A 203 6.71 -5.28 22.24
CA PRO A 203 5.64 -5.70 23.14
C PRO A 203 6.29 -6.24 24.41
N ASP A 204 6.92 -5.36 25.20
CA ASP A 204 7.25 -5.76 26.56
C ASP A 204 5.93 -5.85 27.32
N ALA A 205 5.67 -6.97 28.03
CA ALA A 205 4.37 -7.27 28.64
C ALA A 205 3.90 -6.21 29.67
N TYR A 206 4.77 -5.26 30.00
CA TYR A 206 4.56 -4.20 30.98
C TYR A 206 4.55 -2.79 30.39
N ALA A 207 5.02 -2.58 29.15
CA ALA A 207 5.02 -1.28 28.49
C ALA A 207 5.21 -1.39 26.98
N GLU A 208 4.21 -0.93 26.22
CA GLU A 208 4.33 -0.74 24.78
C GLU A 208 5.30 0.40 24.47
N SER A 209 6.34 0.09 23.69
CA SER A 209 7.28 1.08 23.16
C SER A 209 7.07 1.23 21.67
N TYR A 210 7.12 2.45 21.18
CA TYR A 210 6.94 2.78 19.77
C TYR A 210 8.17 3.53 19.27
N GLY A 211 8.54 3.22 18.03
CA GLY A 211 9.68 3.79 17.35
C GLY A 211 9.29 4.67 16.17
N ILE A 212 10.17 5.61 15.85
CA ILE A 212 10.18 6.32 14.58
C ILE A 212 11.51 6.05 13.90
N TRP A 213 11.42 5.51 12.68
CA TRP A 213 12.56 5.30 11.80
C TRP A 213 12.42 6.18 10.56
N VAL A 214 13.36 7.08 10.35
CA VAL A 214 13.36 7.95 9.18
C VAL A 214 14.03 7.21 8.03
N MET A 215 13.40 7.25 6.86
CA MET A 215 13.99 6.71 5.64
C MET A 215 15.14 7.63 5.21
N ASP A 216 16.32 7.05 5.03
CA ASP A 216 17.46 7.75 4.46
C ASP A 216 17.22 8.03 2.96
N ASP A 217 17.93 9.00 2.39
CA ASP A 217 17.77 9.36 0.98
C ASP A 217 17.91 8.13 0.06
N PHE A 218 16.84 7.84 -0.69
CA PHE A 218 16.81 6.70 -1.60
C PHE A 218 17.45 7.10 -2.93
N ASP A 219 18.73 6.74 -3.11
CA ASP A 219 19.52 7.01 -4.32
C ASP A 219 19.37 5.95 -5.42
N GLY A 220 18.30 5.14 -5.36
CA GLY A 220 17.98 4.13 -6.38
C GLY A 220 18.69 2.79 -6.21
N GLY A 221 19.40 2.54 -5.10
CA GLY A 221 20.08 1.27 -4.86
C GLY A 221 19.75 0.60 -3.53
N LYS A 222 19.87 1.32 -2.41
CA LYS A 222 19.60 0.80 -1.06
C LYS A 222 19.20 1.93 -0.13
N GLY A 223 17.90 2.13 0.07
CA GLY A 223 17.45 2.91 1.22
C GLY A 223 17.75 2.14 2.50
N SER A 224 18.05 2.88 3.57
CA SER A 224 18.12 2.37 4.92
C SER A 224 17.22 3.17 5.85
N TRP A 225 17.08 2.68 7.06
CA TRP A 225 16.26 3.30 8.10
C TRP A 225 17.15 3.75 9.25
N THR A 226 17.10 5.02 9.59
CA THR A 226 17.76 5.56 10.78
C THR A 226 16.73 5.66 11.91
N ARG A 227 17.03 5.08 13.07
CA ARG A 227 16.16 5.21 14.26
C ARG A 227 16.34 6.59 14.90
N HIS A 228 15.26 7.36 15.00
CA HIS A 228 15.30 8.72 15.55
C HIS A 228 14.77 8.82 16.97
N LEU A 229 13.66 8.15 17.27
CA LEU A 229 12.97 8.29 18.56
C LEU A 229 12.37 6.96 19.01
N THR A 230 12.34 6.78 20.32
CA THR A 230 11.55 5.75 21.01
C THR A 230 10.74 6.44 22.09
N PHE A 231 9.44 6.16 22.15
CA PHE A 231 8.57 6.62 23.21
C PHE A 231 7.80 5.46 23.83
N LYS A 232 7.57 5.55 25.13
CA LYS A 232 6.72 4.61 25.87
C LYS A 232 5.36 5.25 26.04
N LEU A 233 4.29 4.56 25.66
CA LEU A 233 2.96 5.06 25.98
C LEU A 233 2.70 4.94 27.48
N LEU A 234 2.17 6.01 28.06
CA LEU A 234 1.62 5.97 29.40
C LEU A 234 0.38 5.06 29.38
N VAL A 235 0.20 4.29 30.45
CA VAL A 235 -0.73 3.15 30.62
C VAL A 235 -2.20 3.44 30.23
N ASP A 236 -2.58 4.71 30.02
CA ASP A 236 -3.95 5.14 29.71
C ASP A 236 -4.18 5.67 28.28
N VAL A 237 -3.16 5.73 27.43
CA VAL A 237 -3.30 6.19 26.04
C VAL A 237 -3.55 4.99 25.13
N LYS A 238 -4.82 4.76 24.77
CA LYS A 238 -5.27 3.55 24.06
C LYS A 238 -5.07 3.56 22.54
N ARG A 239 -4.77 4.71 21.92
CA ARG A 239 -4.64 4.82 20.46
C ARG A 239 -3.95 6.12 20.04
N VAL A 240 -2.97 6.00 19.14
CA VAL A 240 -2.42 7.15 18.41
C VAL A 240 -3.39 7.51 17.29
N LEU A 241 -3.83 8.77 17.24
CA LEU A 241 -4.69 9.26 16.16
C LEU A 241 -3.87 9.36 14.88
N ARG A 242 -4.26 8.61 13.85
CA ARG A 242 -3.84 8.84 12.46
C ARG A 242 -4.58 10.11 11.99
N LEU A 243 -3.85 11.17 11.69
CA LEU A 243 -4.39 12.43 11.12
C LEU A 243 -4.09 12.49 9.63
#